data_AF-A5GJY0-F1
#
_entry.id   AF-A5GJY0-F1
#
_cell.length_a   1.000
_cell.length_b   1.000
_cell.length_c   1.000
_cell.angle_alpha   90.00
_cell.angle_beta   90.00
_cell.angle_gamma   90.00
#
_symmetry.space_group_name_H-M   'P 1'
#
loop_
_entity.id
_entity.type
_entity.pdbx_description
1 polymer ?
#
loop_
_entity_poly.entity_id
_entity_poly.type
_entity_poly.pdbx_seq_one_letter_code
_entity_poly.pdbx_strand_id
1 'polypeptide(L)'
;MLFLMHWHFKTGYHEKAARKFMQTGAPMPACKSWTRYHAPGSVQGWILVETDDAGVCYEHAAEWAECLDWTVTPVFTDEQAGPLIGKVYS
;
A
#
# COMPACT_ATOMS: atom_id res chain seq x y z
N MET A 1 7.32 -6.55 -9.51
CA MET A 1 7.21 -5.06 -9.46
C MET A 1 7.08 -4.60 -8.01
N LEU A 2 7.23 -3.30 -7.73
CA LEU A 2 7.05 -2.73 -6.39
C LEU A 2 5.92 -1.69 -6.41
N PHE A 3 4.98 -1.81 -5.48
CA PHE A 3 3.86 -0.88 -5.31
C PHE A 3 3.88 -0.27 -3.92
N LEU A 4 3.73 1.04 -3.85
CA LEU A 4 3.45 1.76 -2.61
C LEU A 4 1.94 2.04 -2.53
N MET A 5 1.27 1.42 -1.56
CA MET A 5 -0.13 1.65 -1.25
C MET A 5 -0.23 2.58 -0.05
N HIS A 6 -0.62 3.83 -0.28
CA HIS A 6 -0.93 4.80 0.77
C HIS A 6 -2.42 4.74 1.09
N TRP A 7 -2.75 4.57 2.36
CA TRP A 7 -4.13 4.62 2.85
C TRP A 7 -4.33 5.73 3.86
N HIS A 8 -5.54 6.28 3.92
CA HIS A 8 -6.03 7.06 5.05
C HIS A 8 -7.49 6.68 5.36
N PHE A 9 -7.91 6.85 6.61
CA PHE A 9 -9.32 6.61 6.94
C PHE A 9 -10.20 7.67 6.31
N LYS A 10 -11.38 7.23 5.88
CA LYS A 10 -12.51 8.11 5.62
C LYS A 10 -13.00 8.72 6.93
N THR A 11 -13.50 9.95 6.87
CA THR A 11 -14.05 10.64 8.05
C THR A 11 -15.15 9.80 8.70
N GLY A 12 -15.03 9.54 10.00
CA GLY A 12 -16.00 8.75 10.78
C GLY A 12 -15.79 7.23 10.77
N TYR A 13 -14.86 6.69 9.96
CA TYR A 13 -14.65 5.24 9.83
C TYR A 13 -13.48 4.68 10.65
N HIS A 14 -12.72 5.53 11.36
CA HIS A 14 -11.53 5.13 12.10
C HIS A 14 -11.78 3.95 13.04
N GLU A 15 -12.77 4.04 13.94
CA GLU A 15 -13.03 2.97 14.91
C GLU A 15 -13.42 1.65 14.22
N LYS A 16 -14.30 1.71 13.22
CA LYS A 16 -14.77 0.52 12.49
C LYS A 16 -13.60 -0.23 11.86
N ALA A 17 -12.72 0.49 11.16
CA ALA A 17 -11.60 -0.14 10.49
C ALA A 17 -10.47 -0.53 11.45
N ALA A 18 -10.24 0.22 12.54
CA ALA A 18 -9.33 -0.22 13.60
C ALA A 18 -9.79 -1.55 14.23
N ARG A 19 -11.09 -1.70 14.53
CA ARG A 19 -11.65 -2.96 15.05
C ARG A 19 -11.49 -4.10 14.05
N LYS A 20 -11.81 -3.88 12.77
CA LYS A 20 -11.60 -4.87 11.69
C LYS A 20 -10.13 -5.28 11.61
N PHE A 21 -9.20 -4.32 11.73
CA PHE A 21 -7.76 -4.59 11.71
C PHE A 21 -7.33 -5.44 12.91
N MET A 22 -7.74 -5.08 14.13
CA MET A 22 -7.40 -5.85 15.32
C MET A 22 -7.95 -7.29 15.28
N GLN A 23 -9.05 -7.52 14.58
CA GLN A 23 -9.66 -8.85 14.41
C GLN A 23 -8.98 -9.70 13.33
N THR A 24 -8.58 -9.09 12.23
CA THR A 24 -8.14 -9.81 11.02
C THR A 24 -6.63 -9.76 10.80
N GLY A 25 -5.94 -8.76 11.33
CA GLY A 25 -4.56 -8.42 10.97
C GLY A 25 -4.40 -7.82 9.58
N ALA A 26 -5.50 -7.69 8.81
CA ALA A 26 -5.55 -7.23 7.43
C ALA A 26 -4.51 -7.93 6.53
N PRO A 27 -4.50 -9.27 6.39
CA PRO A 27 -3.51 -9.94 5.57
C PRO A 27 -3.58 -9.46 4.11
N MET A 28 -2.41 -9.36 3.45
CA MET A 28 -2.38 -9.19 2.00
C MET A 28 -2.70 -10.52 1.31
N PRO A 29 -3.32 -10.51 0.11
CA PRO A 29 -3.33 -11.66 -0.78
C PRO A 29 -1.91 -12.17 -1.07
N ALA A 30 -1.81 -13.42 -1.51
CA ALA A 30 -0.51 -14.06 -1.78
C ALA A 30 0.31 -13.23 -2.78
N CYS A 31 1.51 -12.83 -2.36
CA CYS A 31 2.46 -12.05 -3.15
C CYS A 31 3.89 -12.36 -2.70
N LYS A 32 4.88 -11.83 -3.41
CA LYS A 32 6.29 -12.13 -3.13
C LYS A 32 6.72 -11.62 -1.76
N SER A 33 6.38 -10.36 -1.44
CA SER A 33 6.61 -9.80 -0.12
C SER A 33 5.73 -8.57 0.12
N TRP A 34 5.46 -8.25 1.38
CA TRP A 34 4.82 -6.99 1.75
C TRP A 34 5.21 -6.55 3.16
N THR A 35 5.24 -5.23 3.38
CA THR A 35 5.50 -4.63 4.70
C THR A 35 4.55 -3.46 4.93
N ARG A 36 4.00 -3.33 6.14
CA ARG A 36 3.08 -2.26 6.54
C ARG A 36 3.71 -1.30 7.53
N TYR A 37 3.39 -0.01 7.36
CA TYR A 37 3.80 1.09 8.23
C TYR A 37 2.59 1.95 8.60
N HIS A 38 2.60 2.50 9.81
CA HIS A 38 1.54 3.38 10.33
C HIS A 38 2.13 4.73 10.69
N ALA A 39 1.45 5.82 10.31
CA ALA A 39 1.82 7.15 10.78
C ALA A 39 1.38 7.34 12.25
N PRO A 40 2.11 8.17 13.04
CA PRO A 40 1.64 8.60 14.34
C PRO A 40 0.24 9.22 14.27
N GLY A 41 -0.60 8.93 15.26
CA GLY A 41 -2.03 9.30 15.25
C GLY A 41 -2.94 8.26 14.59
N SER A 42 -2.38 7.25 13.92
CA SER A 42 -3.14 6.11 13.35
C SER A 42 -4.29 6.53 12.44
N VAL A 43 -4.09 7.58 11.63
CA VAL A 43 -5.08 8.05 10.64
C VAL A 43 -4.72 7.71 9.19
N GLN A 44 -3.48 7.30 8.96
CA GLN A 44 -2.95 6.94 7.66
C GLN A 44 -1.74 6.01 7.78
N GLY A 45 -1.34 5.41 6.67
CA GLY A 45 -0.14 4.57 6.62
C GLY A 45 0.15 4.08 5.22
N TRP A 46 1.15 3.20 5.13
CA TRP A 46 1.67 2.72 3.85
C TRP A 46 1.84 1.22 3.88
N ILE A 47 1.67 0.59 2.73
CA ILE A 47 2.03 -0.81 2.50
C ILE A 47 2.93 -0.83 1.27
N LEU A 48 4.14 -1.37 1.43
CA LEU A 48 5.01 -1.68 0.30
C LEU A 48 4.74 -3.12 -0.11
N VAL A 49 4.40 -3.35 -1.37
CA VAL A 49 4.02 -4.67 -1.89
C VAL A 49 4.90 -5.01 -3.08
N GLU A 50 5.59 -6.14 -2.99
CA GLU A 50 6.35 -6.72 -4.09
C GLU A 50 5.52 -7.83 -4.74
N THR A 51 5.15 -7.62 -5.99
CA THR A 51 4.32 -8.56 -6.77
C THR A 51 4.46 -8.29 -8.27
N ASP A 52 4.24 -9.31 -9.09
CA ASP A 52 4.12 -9.17 -10.54
C ASP A 52 2.65 -9.10 -11.01
N ASP A 53 1.71 -9.19 -10.07
CA ASP A 53 0.27 -9.04 -10.30
C ASP A 53 -0.29 -7.84 -9.52
N ALA A 54 -0.72 -6.80 -10.25
CA ALA A 54 -1.36 -5.63 -9.67
C ALA A 54 -2.74 -5.94 -9.04
N GLY A 55 -3.36 -7.07 -9.41
CA GLY A 55 -4.60 -7.57 -8.82
C GLY A 55 -4.51 -7.78 -7.31
N VAL A 56 -3.33 -8.16 -6.80
CA VAL A 56 -3.06 -8.25 -5.35
C VAL A 56 -3.35 -6.93 -4.63
N CYS A 57 -2.90 -5.81 -5.20
CA CYS A 57 -3.13 -4.49 -4.62
C CYS A 57 -4.60 -4.09 -4.71
N TYR A 58 -5.26 -4.41 -5.84
CA TYR A 58 -6.68 -4.11 -6.03
C TYR A 58 -7.56 -4.88 -5.06
N GLU A 59 -7.35 -6.18 -4.89
CA GLU A 59 -8.14 -7.04 -3.99
C GLU A 59 -8.04 -6.51 -2.55
N HIS A 60 -6.82 -6.23 -2.07
CA HIS A 60 -6.64 -5.66 -0.75
C HIS A 60 -7.29 -4.27 -0.63
N ALA A 61 -7.10 -3.38 -1.59
CA ALA A 61 -7.71 -2.05 -1.55
C ALA A 61 -9.25 -2.12 -1.53
N ALA A 62 -9.84 -3.00 -2.35
CA ALA A 62 -11.28 -3.21 -2.44
C ALA A 62 -11.87 -3.76 -1.13
N GLU A 63 -11.18 -4.69 -0.47
CA GLU A 63 -11.59 -5.26 0.83
C GLU A 63 -11.73 -4.18 1.93
N TRP A 64 -10.99 -3.08 1.82
CA TRP A 64 -10.94 -1.98 2.79
C TRP A 64 -11.57 -0.69 2.29
N ALA A 65 -12.05 -0.65 1.03
CA ALA A 65 -12.53 0.56 0.36
C ALA A 65 -13.74 1.19 1.05
N GLU A 66 -14.49 0.45 1.87
CA GLU A 66 -15.58 1.04 2.65
C GLU A 66 -15.06 2.08 3.65
N CYS A 67 -13.89 1.82 4.27
CA CYS A 67 -13.38 2.60 5.39
C CYS A 67 -12.15 3.45 5.05
N LEU A 68 -11.43 3.10 3.99
CA LEU A 68 -10.17 3.72 3.61
C LEU A 68 -10.25 4.32 2.20
N ASP A 69 -9.56 5.43 2.01
CA ASP A 69 -9.20 5.94 0.69
C ASP A 69 -7.77 5.50 0.37
N TRP A 70 -7.52 5.15 -0.89
CA TRP A 70 -6.28 4.54 -1.34
C TRP A 70 -5.64 5.34 -2.48
N THR A 71 -4.32 5.48 -2.42
CA THR A 71 -3.48 5.82 -3.57
C THR A 71 -2.46 4.69 -3.75
N VAL A 72 -2.47 4.07 -4.94
CA VAL A 72 -1.56 2.96 -5.26
C VAL A 72 -0.63 3.40 -6.38
N THR A 73 0.66 3.46 -6.09
CA THR A 73 1.68 3.98 -7.00
C THR A 73 2.73 2.89 -7.28
N PRO A 74 2.93 2.49 -8.55
CA PRO A 74 4.10 1.71 -8.93
C PRO A 74 5.36 2.53 -8.66
N VAL A 75 6.35 1.94 -8.01
CA VAL A 75 7.59 2.63 -7.61
C VAL A 75 8.81 1.85 -8.08
N PHE A 76 9.91 2.57 -8.28
CA PHE A 76 11.22 2.02 -8.64
C PHE A 76 12.17 2.20 -7.47
N THR A 77 13.10 1.26 -7.30
CA THR A 77 14.26 1.45 -6.42
C THR A 77 15.31 2.33 -7.09
N ASP A 78 16.27 2.81 -6.30
CA ASP A 78 17.38 3.61 -6.82
C ASP A 78 18.18 2.83 -7.89
N GLU A 79 18.38 1.52 -7.71
CA GLU A 79 19.09 0.66 -8.66
C GLU A 79 18.34 0.54 -10.01
N GLN A 80 17.02 0.65 -9.99
CA GLN A 80 16.19 0.60 -11.19
C GLN A 80 16.09 1.98 -11.86
N ALA A 81 15.91 3.04 -11.08
CA ALA A 81 15.70 4.40 -11.58
C ALA A 81 17.00 5.05 -12.07
N GLY A 82 18.11 4.87 -11.36
CA GLY A 82 19.39 5.52 -11.64
C GLY A 82 19.90 5.34 -13.08
N PRO A 83 19.99 4.10 -13.61
CA PRO A 83 20.41 3.86 -14.98
C PRO A 83 19.49 4.50 -16.03
N LEU A 84 18.20 4.68 -15.74
CA LEU A 84 17.24 5.30 -16.65
C LEU A 84 17.40 6.82 -16.68
N ILE A 85 17.62 7.44 -15.52
CA ILE A 85 17.92 8.87 -15.41
C ILE A 85 19.22 9.19 -16.16
N GLY A 86 20.25 8.36 -15.98
CA GLY A 86 21.54 8.52 -16.67
C GLY A 86 21.40 8.54 -18.20
N LYS A 87 20.51 7.74 -18.80
CA LYS A 87 20.29 7.74 -20.26
C LYS A 87 19.73 9.07 -20.81
N VAL A 88 19.06 9.86 -19.97
CA VAL A 88 18.42 11.13 -20.38
C VAL A 88 19.34 12.32 -20.17
N TYR A 89 20.17 12.28 -19.13
CA TYR A 89 20.93 13.43 -18.65
C TYR A 89 22.45 13.23 -18.61
N SER A 90 22.98 12.11 -19.12
CA SER A 90 24.41 11.85 -19.33
C SER A 90 24.73 11.71 -20.81
#